data_AF-A0A7V1IK96-F1
#
_entry.id   AF-A0A7V1IK96-F1
#
_cell.length_a   1.000
_cell.length_b   1.000
_cell.length_c   1.000
_cell.angle_alpha   90.00
_cell.angle_beta   90.00
_cell.angle_gamma   90.00
#
_symmetry.space_group_name_H-M   'P 1'
#
loop_
_entity.id
_entity.type
_entity.pdbx_description
1 polymer ?
#
loop_
_entity_poly.entity_id
_entity_poly.type
_entity_poly.pdbx_seq_one_letter_code
_entity_poly.pdbx_strand_id
1 'polypeptide(L)'
;MPPLGWAPGVASAQVDSHETAEIEKAYWQDRYRRLRKEAARLRREIEEARTAYAAANRRNYRRGPVRHEYRAKMLEAEKELSRVEAELSTLHDEARRAGALPGWLREVEMEPVGAEEKPDEGNPTPGDESDVP
;
A
#
# COMPACT_ATOMS: atom_id res chain seq x y z
N MET A 1 8.97 43.09 51.60
CA MET A 1 9.27 41.76 51.03
C MET A 1 8.11 41.30 50.17
N PRO A 2 8.23 41.26 48.83
CA PRO A 2 7.30 40.52 47.99
C PRO A 2 7.89 39.16 47.59
N PRO A 3 7.09 38.07 47.51
CA PRO A 3 7.46 36.90 46.75
C PRO A 3 7.02 37.09 45.29
N LEU A 4 7.97 37.11 44.36
CA LEU A 4 7.73 37.08 42.92
C LEU A 4 8.33 35.79 42.37
N GLY A 5 7.55 35.05 41.60
CA GLY A 5 8.09 34.00 40.74
C GLY A 5 7.21 32.77 40.58
N TRP A 6 5.94 32.92 40.21
CA TRP A 6 5.30 31.88 39.41
C TRP A 6 6.08 31.83 38.08
N ALA A 7 6.73 30.71 37.79
CA ALA A 7 7.33 30.42 36.50
C ALA A 7 6.34 29.64 35.61
N PRO A 8 5.71 30.26 34.60
CA PRO A 8 5.06 29.53 33.53
C PRO A 8 6.06 29.36 32.38
N GLY A 9 6.70 28.20 32.27
CA GLY A 9 7.71 27.97 31.23
C GLY A 9 7.83 26.53 30.73
N VAL A 10 6.84 25.68 30.97
CA VAL A 10 6.93 24.23 30.63
C VAL A 10 5.95 23.82 29.53
N ALA A 11 4.91 24.61 29.25
CA ALA A 11 3.84 24.19 28.33
C ALA A 11 4.25 24.19 26.84
N SER A 12 5.15 25.08 26.40
CA SER A 12 5.44 25.25 24.97
C SER A 12 6.29 24.13 24.37
N ALA A 13 7.20 23.51 25.12
CA ALA A 13 8.06 22.44 24.61
C ALA A 13 7.33 21.10 24.39
N GLN A 14 6.21 20.88 25.08
CA GLN A 14 5.42 19.65 24.97
C GLN A 14 4.49 19.65 23.75
N VAL A 15 4.10 20.84 23.27
CA VAL A 15 3.22 20.97 22.09
C VAL A 15 4.03 20.74 20.80
N ASP A 16 5.22 21.35 20.69
CA ASP A 16 6.10 21.15 19.52
C ASP A 16 6.56 19.69 19.35
N SER A 17 6.78 18.98 20.46
CA SER A 17 7.19 17.57 20.44
C SER A 17 6.04 16.61 20.13
N HIS A 18 4.81 16.98 20.46
CA HIS A 18 3.63 16.18 20.13
C HIS A 18 3.25 16.32 18.65
N GLU A 19 3.26 17.55 18.11
CA GLU A 19 2.92 17.79 16.70
C GLU A 19 3.93 17.13 15.75
N THR A 20 5.22 17.19 16.09
CA THR A 20 6.27 16.51 15.32
C THR A 20 6.12 14.98 15.36
N ALA A 21 5.80 14.40 16.52
CA ALA A 21 5.56 12.96 16.65
C ALA A 21 4.36 12.48 15.82
N GLU A 22 3.27 13.25 15.74
CA GLU A 22 2.10 12.91 14.91
C GLU A 22 2.43 12.97 13.41
N ILE A 23 3.22 13.96 12.96
CA ILE A 23 3.66 14.07 11.56
C ILE A 23 4.57 12.87 11.19
N GLU A 24 5.51 12.50 12.06
CA GLU A 24 6.38 11.34 11.86
C GLU A 24 5.59 10.03 11.84
N LYS A 25 4.62 9.88 12.75
CA LYS A 25 3.71 8.73 12.78
C LYS A 25 2.97 8.61 11.44
N ALA A 26 2.38 9.70 10.96
CA ALA A 26 1.68 9.72 9.67
C ALA A 26 2.59 9.31 8.52
N TYR A 27 3.83 9.83 8.48
CA TYR A 27 4.82 9.45 7.47
C TYR A 27 5.09 7.94 7.44
N TRP A 28 5.36 7.33 8.60
CA TRP A 28 5.66 5.91 8.71
C TRP A 28 4.45 5.04 8.35
N GLN A 29 3.26 5.43 8.82
CA GLN A 29 2.02 4.75 8.50
C GLN A 29 1.73 4.80 7.00
N ASP A 30 1.87 5.95 6.35
CA ASP A 30 1.63 6.10 4.91
C ASP A 30 2.65 5.38 4.06
N ARG A 31 3.92 5.34 4.48
CA ARG A 31 4.94 4.49 3.83
C ARG A 31 4.56 3.02 3.93
N TYR A 32 4.14 2.56 5.11
CA TYR A 32 3.72 1.17 5.31
C TYR A 32 2.45 0.81 4.51
N ARG A 33 1.44 1.69 4.49
CA ARG A 33 0.23 1.53 3.65
C ARG A 33 0.58 1.37 2.18
N ARG A 34 1.45 2.23 1.65
CA ARG A 34 1.88 2.18 0.24
C ARG A 34 2.56 0.86 -0.10
N LEU A 35 3.52 0.42 0.72
CA LEU A 35 4.21 -0.85 0.51
C LEU A 35 3.25 -2.05 0.58
N ARG A 36 2.28 -2.05 1.51
CA ARG A 36 1.25 -3.11 1.58
C ARG A 36 0.35 -3.14 0.34
N LYS A 37 -0.11 -1.97 -0.12
CA LYS A 37 -0.92 -1.83 -1.34
C LYS A 37 -0.13 -2.31 -2.56
N GLU A 38 1.14 -1.95 -2.66
CA GLU A 38 2.02 -2.36 -3.75
C GLU A 38 2.29 -3.87 -3.75
N ALA A 39 2.60 -4.46 -2.60
CA ALA A 39 2.75 -5.92 -2.47
C ALA A 39 1.46 -6.66 -2.89
N ALA A 40 0.28 -6.15 -2.50
CA ALA A 40 -0.99 -6.73 -2.92
C ALA A 40 -1.24 -6.60 -4.43
N ARG A 41 -0.92 -5.45 -5.03
CA ARG A 41 -0.99 -5.24 -6.49
C ARG A 41 -0.09 -6.23 -7.22
N LEU A 42 1.18 -6.32 -6.84
CA LEU A 42 2.16 -7.20 -7.47
C LEU A 42 1.76 -8.68 -7.38
N ARG A 43 1.22 -9.13 -6.23
CA ARG A 43 0.68 -10.50 -6.11
C ARG A 43 -0.47 -10.77 -7.07
N ARG A 44 -1.36 -9.80 -7.30
CA ARG A 44 -2.44 -9.92 -8.31
C ARG A 44 -1.85 -9.98 -9.72
N GLU A 45 -0.92 -9.09 -10.05
CA GLU A 45 -0.25 -9.08 -11.36
C GLU A 45 0.47 -10.39 -11.67
N ILE A 46 1.12 -11.00 -10.67
CA ILE A 46 1.76 -12.33 -10.81
C ILE A 46 0.71 -13.39 -11.14
N GLU A 47 -0.42 -13.42 -10.42
CA GLU A 47 -1.47 -14.41 -10.67
C GLU A 47 -2.14 -14.22 -12.04
N GLU A 48 -2.39 -12.97 -12.45
CA GLU A 48 -2.88 -12.63 -13.78
C GLU A 48 -1.90 -13.05 -14.89
N ALA A 49 -0.60 -12.76 -14.71
CA ALA A 49 0.43 -13.17 -15.66
C ALA A 49 0.56 -14.69 -15.74
N ARG A 50 0.42 -15.39 -14.60
CA ARG A 50 0.47 -16.85 -14.51
C ARG A 50 -0.72 -17.49 -15.22
N THR A 51 -1.92 -16.99 -15.00
CA THR A 51 -3.14 -17.48 -15.67
C THR A 51 -3.08 -17.21 -17.18
N ALA A 52 -2.62 -16.03 -17.60
CA ALA A 52 -2.42 -15.68 -19.00
C ALA A 52 -1.34 -16.57 -19.67
N TYR A 53 -0.22 -16.83 -18.98
CA TYR A 53 0.81 -17.75 -19.45
C TYR A 53 0.26 -19.17 -19.65
N ALA A 54 -0.51 -19.68 -18.68
CA ALA A 54 -1.11 -21.00 -18.77
C ALA A 54 -2.15 -21.10 -19.90
N ALA A 55 -2.92 -20.03 -20.14
CA ALA A 55 -3.86 -19.95 -21.26
C ALA A 55 -3.13 -19.91 -22.61
N ALA A 56 -2.05 -19.12 -22.71
CA ALA A 56 -1.21 -19.04 -23.91
C ALA A 56 -0.56 -20.38 -24.24
N ASN A 57 -0.17 -21.15 -23.22
CA ASN A 57 0.41 -22.48 -23.39
C ASN A 57 -0.63 -23.51 -23.89
N ARG A 58 -1.88 -23.42 -23.42
CA ARG A 58 -2.98 -24.35 -23.82
C ARG A 58 -3.49 -24.12 -25.24
N ARG A 59 -3.55 -22.87 -25.70
CA ARG A 59 -4.11 -22.52 -27.03
C ARG A 59 -3.17 -22.82 -28.21
N ASN A 60 -2.08 -23.57 -27.97
CA ASN A 60 -1.03 -23.88 -28.95
C ASN A 60 -0.59 -22.65 -29.74
N TYR A 61 -0.46 -21.50 -29.06
CA TYR A 61 0.10 -20.29 -29.69
C TYR A 61 1.50 -20.63 -30.17
N ARG A 62 1.63 -20.73 -31.49
CA ARG A 62 2.83 -21.12 -32.24
C ARG A 62 4.06 -20.37 -31.74
N ARG A 63 4.82 -20.95 -30.79
CA ARG A 63 6.07 -20.42 -30.19
C ARG A 63 6.13 -18.87 -30.16
N GLY A 64 5.05 -18.25 -29.69
CA GLY A 64 4.84 -16.82 -29.90
C GLY A 64 5.55 -15.93 -28.87
N PRO A 65 5.91 -14.69 -29.26
CA PRO A 65 6.49 -13.68 -28.36
C PRO A 65 5.63 -13.45 -27.09
N VAL A 66 4.31 -13.61 -27.22
CA VAL A 66 3.31 -13.50 -26.15
C VAL A 66 3.62 -14.37 -24.91
N ARG A 67 4.07 -15.62 -25.10
CA ARG A 67 4.43 -16.49 -23.95
C ARG A 67 5.65 -15.94 -23.21
N HIS A 68 6.61 -15.40 -23.96
CA HIS A 68 7.81 -14.80 -23.40
C HIS A 68 7.48 -13.49 -22.67
N GLU A 69 6.54 -12.70 -23.20
CA GLU A 69 6.06 -11.48 -22.54
C GLU A 69 5.39 -11.77 -21.20
N TYR A 70 4.45 -12.72 -21.13
CA TYR A 70 3.82 -13.06 -19.84
C TYR A 70 4.83 -13.61 -18.82
N ARG A 71 5.80 -14.41 -19.27
CA ARG A 71 6.88 -14.89 -18.40
C ARG A 71 7.76 -13.74 -17.91
N ALA A 72 8.11 -12.79 -18.78
CA ALA A 72 8.92 -11.64 -18.42
C ALA A 72 8.19 -10.74 -17.42
N LYS A 73 6.90 -10.45 -17.65
CA LYS A 73 6.04 -9.70 -16.73
C LYS A 73 5.97 -10.36 -15.35
N MET A 74 5.78 -11.68 -15.32
CA MET A 74 5.73 -12.44 -14.07
C MET A 74 7.07 -12.34 -13.31
N LEU A 75 8.20 -12.54 -13.99
CA LEU A 75 9.53 -12.46 -13.35
C LEU A 75 9.85 -11.05 -12.82
N GLU A 76 9.46 -10.01 -13.57
CA GLU A 76 9.67 -8.63 -13.11
C GLU A 76 8.78 -8.32 -11.89
N ALA A 77 7.51 -8.74 -11.91
CA ALA A 77 6.61 -8.58 -10.77
C ALA A 77 7.07 -9.38 -9.54
N GLU A 78 7.60 -10.59 -9.71
CA GLU A 78 8.19 -11.40 -8.64
C GLU A 78 9.42 -10.71 -8.02
N LYS A 79 10.28 -10.14 -8.86
CA LYS A 79 11.46 -9.40 -8.41
C LYS A 79 11.07 -8.16 -7.61
N GLU A 80 10.13 -7.37 -8.12
CA GLU A 80 9.66 -6.17 -7.42
C GLU A 80 8.91 -6.55 -6.13
N LEU A 81 8.13 -7.63 -6.13
CA LEU A 81 7.47 -8.13 -4.94
C LEU A 81 8.50 -8.51 -3.87
N SER A 82 9.55 -9.23 -4.25
CA SER A 82 10.63 -9.60 -3.33
C SER A 82 11.32 -8.37 -2.73
N ARG A 83 11.50 -7.31 -3.51
CA ARG A 83 12.05 -6.04 -3.02
C ARG A 83 11.11 -5.37 -2.03
N VAL A 84 9.83 -5.23 -2.38
CA VAL A 84 8.82 -4.60 -1.51
C VAL A 84 8.64 -5.38 -0.21
N GLU A 85 8.66 -6.71 -0.27
CA GLU A 85 8.60 -7.58 0.91
C GLU A 85 9.85 -7.43 1.80
N ALA A 86 11.03 -7.27 1.19
CA ALA A 86 12.25 -6.97 1.93
C ALA A 86 12.14 -5.60 2.63
N GLU A 87 11.66 -4.57 1.94
CA GLU A 87 11.42 -3.24 2.53
C GLU A 87 10.38 -3.29 3.65
N LEU A 88 9.29 -4.05 3.49
CA LEU A 88 8.29 -4.27 4.54
C LEU A 88 8.90 -4.95 5.77
N SER A 89 9.83 -5.90 5.57
CA SER A 89 10.48 -6.62 6.66
C SER A 89 11.42 -5.75 7.49
N THR A 90 12.06 -4.74 6.87
CA THR A 90 12.97 -3.82 7.55
C THR A 90 12.30 -2.55 8.07
N LEU A 91 11.08 -2.24 7.63
CA LEU A 91 10.43 -0.96 7.93
C LEU A 91 10.23 -0.72 9.43
N HIS A 92 9.86 -1.75 10.20
CA HIS A 92 9.73 -1.62 11.66
C HIS A 92 11.07 -1.27 12.33
N ASP A 93 12.17 -1.80 11.82
CA ASP A 93 13.51 -1.52 12.34
C ASP A 93 14.02 -0.15 11.92
N GLU A 94 13.67 0.29 10.70
CA GLU A 94 13.93 1.64 10.22
C GLU A 94 13.16 2.68 11.05
N ALA A 95 11.87 2.46 11.27
CA ALA A 95 11.02 3.33 12.07
C ALA A 95 11.56 3.44 13.51
N ARG A 96 11.89 2.31 14.14
CA ARG A 96 12.49 2.29 15.48
C ARG A 96 13.82 3.05 15.55
N ARG A 97 14.70 2.88 14.56
CA ARG A 97 15.98 3.63 14.49
C ARG A 97 15.77 5.13 14.30
N ALA A 98 14.68 5.53 13.66
CA ALA A 98 14.29 6.92 13.48
C ALA A 98 13.56 7.53 14.69
N GLY A 99 13.32 6.77 15.77
CA GLY A 99 12.65 7.26 16.97
C GLY A 99 11.14 6.98 17.04
N ALA A 100 10.58 6.24 16.07
CA ALA A 100 9.17 5.87 16.11
C ALA A 100 8.84 5.01 17.34
N LEU A 101 7.70 5.30 17.98
CA LEU A 101 7.28 4.56 19.16
C LEU A 101 6.81 3.14 18.80
N PRO A 102 6.99 2.17 19.73
CA PRO A 102 6.44 0.84 19.57
C PRO A 102 4.92 0.88 19.34
N GLY A 103 4.46 0.28 18.25
CA GLY A 103 3.03 0.14 17.96
C GLY A 103 2.48 1.13 16.93
N TRP A 104 3.21 2.16 16.51
CA TRP A 104 2.75 3.10 15.47
C TRP A 104 2.28 2.42 14.18
N LEU A 105 2.94 1.34 13.76
CA LEU A 105 2.59 0.60 12.55
C LEU A 105 1.49 -0.46 12.76
N ARG A 106 1.17 -0.84 14.01
CA ARG A 106 0.15 -1.87 14.29
C ARG A 106 -1.25 -1.47 13.84
N GLU A 107 -1.56 -0.17 13.93
CA GLU A 107 -2.83 0.38 13.46
C GLU A 107 -3.03 0.03 11.98
N VAL A 108 -1.99 0.28 11.16
CA VAL A 108 -2.02 -0.01 9.73
C VAL A 108 -1.97 -1.51 9.45
N GLU A 109 -1.27 -2.33 10.22
CA GLU A 109 -1.24 -3.79 10.03
C GLU A 109 -2.63 -4.42 10.04
N MET A 110 -3.50 -3.94 10.92
CA MET A 110 -4.88 -4.42 11.06
C MET A 110 -5.82 -3.87 9.97
N GLU A 111 -5.42 -2.84 9.24
CA GLU A 111 -6.21 -2.32 8.12
C GLU A 111 -6.27 -3.36 6.98
N PRO A 112 -7.46 -3.66 6.43
CA PRO A 112 -7.58 -4.49 5.23
C PRO A 112 -6.90 -3.82 4.03
N VAL A 113 -5.99 -4.54 3.38
CA VAL A 113 -5.32 -4.06 2.17
C VAL A 113 -6.32 -4.04 1.01
N GLY A 114 -6.70 -2.83 0.58
CA GLY A 114 -7.65 -2.63 -0.52
C GLY A 114 -9.08 -2.26 -0.11
N ALA A 115 -9.33 -1.85 1.14
CA ALA A 115 -10.63 -1.31 1.55
C ALA A 115 -10.89 0.14 1.08
N GLU A 116 -9.86 0.84 0.59
CA GLU A 116 -9.98 2.16 -0.02
C GLU A 116 -10.02 2.04 -1.55
N GLU A 117 -11.07 1.40 -2.07
CA GLU A 117 -11.71 1.73 -3.35
C GLU A 117 -12.92 0.79 -3.48
N LYS A 118 -14.07 1.19 -2.91
CA LYS A 118 -15.31 0.72 -3.51
C LYS A 118 -15.39 1.45 -4.86
N PRO A 119 -15.29 0.77 -6.00
CA PRO A 119 -15.79 1.39 -7.22
C PRO A 119 -17.26 1.71 -6.95
N ASP A 120 -17.66 2.91 -7.31
CA ASP A 120 -19.06 3.31 -7.43
C ASP A 120 -19.70 2.47 -8.56
N GLU A 121 -19.93 1.19 -8.28
CA GLU A 121 -20.65 0.28 -9.15
C GLU A 121 -22.13 0.31 -8.74
N GLY A 122 -22.93 1.00 -9.54
CA GLY A 122 -24.31 0.57 -9.75
C GLY A 122 -25.34 1.65 -10.05
N ASN A 123 -25.44 2.06 -11.32
CA ASN A 123 -26.74 1.91 -11.97
C ASN A 123 -26.60 1.65 -13.48
N PRO A 124 -26.45 0.40 -13.92
CA PRO A 124 -26.83 0.02 -15.27
C PRO A 124 -28.36 -0.14 -15.31
N THR A 125 -29.07 0.81 -15.92
CA THR A 125 -30.48 0.63 -16.28
C THR A 125 -30.57 -0.49 -17.32
N PRO A 126 -31.28 -1.61 -17.07
CA PRO A 126 -31.61 -2.57 -18.10
C PRO A 126 -32.91 -2.11 -18.78
N GLY A 127 -32.85 -1.85 -20.09
CA GLY A 127 -34.00 -1.36 -20.85
C GLY A 127 -33.77 -1.50 -22.35
N ASP A 128 -33.75 -2.74 -22.80
CA ASP A 128 -33.98 -3.15 -24.17
C ASP A 128 -35.37 -2.67 -24.59
N GLU A 129 -35.50 -1.81 -25.59
CA GLU A 129 -36.61 -1.94 -26.55
C GLU A 129 -36.31 -1.17 -27.84
N SER A 130 -36.53 -1.87 -28.94
CA SER A 130 -36.41 -1.40 -30.31
C SER A 130 -37.52 -0.40 -30.62
N ASP A 131 -37.21 0.71 -31.29
CA ASP A 131 -38.11 1.27 -32.32
C ASP A 131 -37.37 2.36 -33.12
N VAL A 132 -37.20 2.11 -34.42
CA VAL A 132 -36.79 3.12 -35.41
C VAL A 132 -37.93 3.17 -36.42
N PRO A 133 -38.66 4.28 -36.56
CA PRO A 133 -39.52 4.52 -37.71
C PRO A 133 -38.72 4.92 -38.95
#